data_AF-A0A2I0ND75-F1
#
_entry.id   AF-A0A2I0ND75-F1
#
_cell.length_a   1.000
_cell.length_b   1.000
_cell.length_c   1.000
_cell.angle_alpha   90.00
_cell.angle_beta   90.00
_cell.angle_gamma   90.00
#
_symmetry.space_group_name_H-M   'P 1'
#
loop_
_entity.id
_entity.type
_entity.pdbx_description
1 polymer ?
#
loop_
_entity_poly.entity_id
_entity_poly.type
_entity_poly.pdbx_seq_one_letter_code
_entity_poly.pdbx_strand_id
1 'polypeptide(L)' 'MVLLTYHSLEDRIVKQFFKERLEQGEIRLLNKKPLTADMDEVENNQSARSAKLRAVEKI' A
#
# COMPACT_ATOMS: atom_id res chain seq x y z
N MET A 1 -0.35 8.28 7.11
CA MET A 1 -0.27 6.86 7.50
C MET A 1 0.28 6.06 6.32
N VAL A 2 1.28 5.20 6.56
CA VAL A 2 1.91 4.38 5.53
C VAL A 2 1.79 2.91 5.94
N LEU A 3 1.37 2.06 5.00
CA LEU A 3 1.22 0.62 5.20
C LEU A 3 2.07 -0.14 4.18
N LEU A 4 2.68 -1.22 4.63
CA LEU A 4 3.39 -2.18 3.81
C LEU A 4 2.66 -3.53 3.94
N THR A 5 2.24 -4.11 2.82
CA THR A 5 1.60 -5.43 2.79
C THR A 5 2.46 -6.40 1.99
N TYR A 6 2.59 -7.65 2.46
CA TYR A 6 3.37 -8.67 1.76
C TYR A 6 2.46 -9.64 1.01
N HIS A 7 1.26 -9.89 1.55
CA HIS A 7 0.31 -10.83 0.99
C HIS A 7 -0.87 -10.13 0.32
N SER A 8 -1.40 -10.75 -0.74
CA SER A 8 -2.50 -10.18 -1.52
C SER A 8 -3.82 -10.05 -0.73
N LEU A 9 -4.02 -10.88 0.29
CA LEU A 9 -5.18 -10.77 1.19
C LEU A 9 -5.12 -9.49 2.02
N GLU A 10 -3.94 -9.18 2.57
CA GLU A 10 -3.72 -7.95 3.33
C GLU A 10 -3.92 -6.71 2.44
N ASP A 11 -3.34 -6.72 1.23
CA ASP A 11 -3.55 -5.64 0.25
C ASP A 11 -5.03 -5.41 -0.07
N ARG A 12 -5.80 -6.49 -0.20
CA ARG A 12 -7.24 -6.41 -0.46
C ARG A 12 -8.00 -5.75 0.69
N ILE A 13 -7.72 -6.13 1.93
CA ILE A 13 -8.34 -5.56 3.13
C ILE A 13 -8.02 -4.07 3.22
N VAL A 14 -6.73 -3.71 3.08
CA VAL A 14 -6.28 -2.32 3.12
C VAL A 14 -6.92 -1.48 2.00
N LYS A 15 -7.01 -2.02 0.79
CA LYS A 15 -7.65 -1.35 -0.35
C LYS A 15 -9.14 -1.08 -0.07
N GLN A 16 -9.86 -2.04 0.51
CA GLN A 16 -11.27 -1.87 0.85
C GLN A 16 -11.44 -0.81 1.94
N PHE A 17 -10.66 -0.92 3.02
CA PHE A 17 -10.68 0.05 4.13
C PHE A 17 -10.39 1.48 3.66
N PHE A 18 -9.38 1.69 2.80
CA PHE A 18 -9.09 3.01 2.27
C PHE A 18 -10.16 3.54 1.31
N LYS A 19 -10.81 2.66 0.56
CA LYS A 19 -11.92 3.07 -0.31
C LYS A 19 -13.08 3.62 0.54
N GLU A 20 -13.47 2.90 1.59
CA GLU A 20 -14.54 3.33 2.49
C GLU A 20 -14.23 4.69 3.15
N ARG A 21 -13.00 4.87 3.65
CA ARG A 21 -12.55 6.11 4.28
C ARG A 21 -12.41 7.28 3.31
N LEU A 22 -12.05 7.01 2.06
CA LEU A 22 -12.01 8.00 0.98
C LEU A 22 -13.43 8.47 0.64
N GLU A 23 -14.40 7.55 0.57
CA GLU A 23 -15.82 7.85 0.35
C GLU A 23 -16.42 8.69 1.48
N GLN A 24 -15.93 8.51 2.72
CA GLN A 24 -16.29 9.34 3.88
C GLN A 24 -15.54 10.69 3.92
N GLY A 25 -14.58 10.92 3.04
CA GLY A 25 -13.80 12.16 3.00
C GLY A 25 -12.81 12.35 4.15
N GLU A 26 -12.49 11.28 4.91
CA GLU A 26 -11.58 11.35 6.06
C GLU A 26 -10.10 11.24 5.67
N ILE A 27 -9.82 10.67 4.50
CA ILE A 27 -8.45 10.43 4.02
C ILE A 27 -8.28 10.86 2.57
N ARG A 28 -7.03 11.19 2.22
CA ARG A 28 -6.56 11.42 0.85
C ARG A 28 -5.52 10.37 0.47
N LEU A 29 -5.72 9.72 -0.66
CA LEU A 29 -4.72 8.81 -1.22
C LEU A 29 -3.52 9.61 -1.74
N LEU A 30 -2.32 9.31 -1.24
CA LEU A 30 -1.07 9.91 -1.74
C LEU A 30 -0.63 9.23 -3.06
N ASN A 31 -0.87 7.92 -3.17
CA ASN A 31 -0.51 7.09 -4.32
C ASN A 31 -1.71 6.26 -4.81
N LYS A 32 -2.01 6.35 -6.12
CA LYS A 32 -3.13 5.65 -6.76
C LYS A 32 -2.90 4.13 -6.89
N LYS A 33 -1.65 3.73 -7.10
CA LYS A 33 -1.21 2.33 -7.17
C LYS A 33 -0.25 2.04 -6.01
N PRO A 34 -0.21 0.80 -5.47
CA PRO A 34 0.80 0.45 -4.50
C PRO A 34 2.20 0.59 -5.12
N LEU A 35 3.14 1.12 -4.34
CA LEU A 35 4.55 1.15 -4.69
C LEU A 35 5.12 -0.25 -4.44
N THR A 36 5.84 -0.81 -5.41
CA THR A 36 6.51 -2.11 -5.32
C THR A 36 8.02 -1.89 -5.29
N ALA A 37 8.75 -2.82 -4.68
CA ALA A 37 10.21 -2.81 -4.67
C ALA A 37 10.78 -2.83 -6.10
N ASP A 38 11.91 -2.15 -6.29
CA ASP A 38 12.65 -2.16 -7.56
C ASP A 38 13.47 -3.45 -7.72
N MET A 39 13.97 -3.76 -8.92
CA MET A 39 14.71 -4.99 -9.18
C MET A 39 15.98 -5.10 -8.32
N ASP A 40 16.71 -4.00 -8.13
CA ASP A 40 17.92 -3.96 -7.31
C ASP A 40 17.63 -4.25 -5.83
N GLU A 41 16.49 -3.72 -5.33
CA GLU A 41 16.03 -3.97 -3.96
C GLU A 41 15.59 -5.44 -3.76
N VAL A 42 14.99 -6.04 -4.78
CA VAL A 42 14.57 -7.45 -4.76
C VAL A 42 15.77 -8.39 -4.80
N GLU A 43 16.84 -8.04 -5.53
CA GLU A 43 18.09 -8.82 -5.55
C GLU A 43 18.77 -8.80 -4.18
N ASN A 44 18.85 -7.63 -3.55
CA ASN A 44 19.45 -7.48 -2.23
C ASN A 44 18.55 -8.00 -1.10
N ASN A 45 17.22 -8.01 -1.29
CA ASN A 45 16.23 -8.46 -0.33
C ASN A 45 15.05 -9.17 -1.02
N GLN A 46 15.16 -10.49 -1.15
CA GLN A 46 14.11 -11.31 -1.80
C GLN A 46 12.72 -11.18 -1.15
N SER A 47 12.64 -10.86 0.14
CA SER A 47 11.36 -10.65 0.84
C SER A 47 10.65 -9.38 0.36
N ALA A 48 11.38 -8.39 -0.14
CA ALA A 48 10.84 -7.14 -0.68
C ALA A 48 10.03 -7.36 -1.98
N ARG A 49 10.27 -8.46 -2.72
CA ARG A 49 9.58 -8.74 -3.99
C ARG A 49 8.05 -8.71 -3.90
N SER A 50 7.52 -9.10 -2.74
CA SER A 50 6.07 -9.23 -2.52
C SER A 50 5.48 -8.00 -1.83
N ALA A 51 6.34 -7.10 -1.33
CA ALA A 51 5.96 -5.93 -0.58
C ALA A 51 5.24 -4.92 -1.48
N LYS A 52 4.12 -4.40 -0.98
CA LYS A 52 3.27 -3.39 -1.61
C LYS A 52 3.06 -2.27 -0.61
N LEU A 53 3.58 -1.09 -0.92
CA LEU A 53 3.46 0.08 -0.07
C LEU A 53 2.27 0.94 -0.51
N ARG A 54 1.41 1.29 0.45
CA ARG A 54 0.29 2.22 0.27
C ARG A 54 0.38 3.34 1.30
N ALA A 55 0.23 4.58 0.85
CA ALA A 55 0.28 5.75 1.71
C ALA A 55 -1.03 6.55 1.59
N VAL A 56 -1.54 6.96 2.75
CA VAL A 56 -2.73 7.79 2.86
C VAL A 56 -2.44 8.93 3.83
N GLU A 57 -2.93 10.11 3.50
CA GLU A 57 -2.93 11.27 4.38
C GLU A 57 -4.30 11.38 5.04
N LYS A 58 -4.33 11.70 6.33
CA LYS A 58 -5.59 12.01 7.01
C LYS A 58 -5.86 13.50 6.82
N ILE A 59 -7.10 13.84 6.47
CA ILE A 59 -7.56 15.24 6.33
C ILE A 59 -7.93 15.79 7.70
#